data_AF-R6MWV2-F1
#
_entry.id   AF-R6MWV2-F1
#
_cell.length_a   1.000
_cell.length_b   1.000
_cell.length_c   1.000
_cell.angle_alpha   90.00
_cell.angle_beta   90.00
_cell.angle_gamma   90.00
#
_symmetry.space_group_name_H-M   'P 1'
#
loop_
_entity.id
_entity.type
_entity.pdbx_description
1 polymer ?
#
loop_
_entity_poly.entity_id
_entity_poly.type
_entity_poly.pdbx_seq_one_letter_code
_entity_poly.pdbx_strand_id
1 'polypeptide(L)'
;MDIETLRQYCLSKPAVTECFPFDESTLVFKVVDRMFLLVDLEHPDHACMKCAPDYAIELRERYQGIEGAHHFNKKYWNQVALQSDVPDQLICRLIDHSYDEVVRKFTKKQRDVLEKTSPRSTENAGTFPAAYPEPIFLSETNSTNSYLDELCNKTSVAELTSVYTDFQTAGRGQRGNSWESEAGANLLFSFVLYPDFLEARKQFLLSQITALALQELLSQYTDEIRIKWPNDIYWKDKKICGTLIENDLTGVHISRSISGTGVNLNQESFLSDAPNPVSLFQITGRRYDRKEILCDFMERVAQYYTLLKDGETELIASRYQAVLYRKEGFHAYKDKDGSFRARICGIEPSGALILEDESGKRREYMFKEVSFEL
;
A
#
# COMPACT_ATOMS: atom_id res chain seq x y z
N MET A 1 6.34 17.52 -9.13
CA MET A 1 7.38 16.53 -9.49
C MET A 1 8.43 17.22 -10.35
N ASP A 2 9.72 17.04 -10.08
CA ASP A 2 10.78 17.55 -10.96
C ASP A 2 11.08 16.58 -12.12
N ILE A 3 11.77 17.10 -13.15
CA ILE A 3 12.05 16.35 -14.38
C ILE A 3 12.97 15.14 -14.18
N GLU A 4 13.94 15.20 -13.26
CA GLU A 4 14.83 14.06 -13.01
C GLU A 4 14.08 12.94 -12.32
N THR A 5 13.22 13.25 -11.35
CA THR A 5 12.35 12.27 -10.71
C THR A 5 11.43 11.59 -11.74
N LEU A 6 10.82 12.38 -12.64
CA LEU A 6 9.98 11.85 -13.72
C LEU A 6 10.78 10.93 -14.66
N ARG A 7 11.99 11.35 -15.04
CA ARG A 7 12.89 10.60 -15.92
C ARG A 7 13.30 9.27 -15.30
N GLN A 8 13.77 9.28 -14.04
CA GLN A 8 14.13 8.05 -13.32
C GLN A 8 12.94 7.10 -13.19
N TYR A 9 11.74 7.64 -12.93
CA TYR A 9 10.55 6.83 -12.84
C TYR A 9 10.22 6.14 -14.18
N CYS A 10 10.33 6.86 -15.31
CA CYS A 10 10.15 6.29 -16.63
C CYS A 10 11.18 5.19 -16.94
N LEU A 11 12.46 5.44 -16.64
CA LEU A 11 13.56 4.51 -16.90
C LEU A 11 13.53 3.26 -16.01
N SER A 12 12.85 3.32 -14.86
CA SER A 12 12.65 2.14 -14.01
C SER A 12 11.73 1.09 -14.64
N LYS A 13 10.96 1.46 -15.68
CA LYS A 13 9.99 0.57 -16.33
C LYS A 13 10.64 -0.39 -17.33
N PRO A 14 10.08 -1.62 -17.49
CA PRO A 14 10.65 -2.62 -18.38
C PRO A 14 10.75 -2.13 -19.83
N ALA A 15 11.90 -2.41 -20.47
CA ALA A 15 12.18 -2.07 -21.86
C ALA A 15 11.92 -0.60 -22.24
N VAL A 16 12.01 0.32 -21.28
CA VAL A 16 11.95 1.75 -21.56
C VAL A 16 13.31 2.27 -21.98
N THR A 17 13.30 3.10 -23.02
CA THR A 17 14.45 3.85 -23.52
C THR A 17 14.05 5.31 -23.66
N GLU A 18 15.04 6.20 -23.59
CA GLU A 18 14.87 7.63 -23.86
C GLU A 18 15.64 8.02 -25.13
N CYS A 19 15.10 8.94 -25.91
CA CYS A 19 15.74 9.44 -27.12
C CYS A 19 15.17 10.80 -27.53
N PHE A 20 15.79 11.42 -28.53
CA PHE A 20 15.43 12.71 -29.11
C PHE A 20 15.02 12.52 -30.57
N PRO A 21 13.80 11.99 -30.85
CA PRO A 21 13.41 11.58 -32.19
C PRO A 21 12.89 12.74 -33.08
N PHE A 22 12.64 13.91 -32.50
CA PHE A 22 12.06 15.06 -33.19
C PHE A 22 13.09 16.19 -33.39
N ASP A 23 13.79 16.56 -32.33
CA ASP A 23 14.75 17.66 -32.23
C ASP A 23 15.67 17.44 -31.01
N GLU A 24 16.56 18.38 -30.70
CA GLU A 24 17.55 18.26 -29.61
C GLU A 24 16.98 18.55 -28.21
N SER A 25 15.73 19.03 -28.10
CA SER A 25 15.10 19.43 -26.83
C SER A 25 13.95 18.53 -26.39
N THR A 26 13.32 17.77 -27.29
CA THR A 26 12.18 16.91 -26.96
C THR A 26 12.64 15.52 -26.51
N LEU A 27 12.73 15.32 -25.20
CA LEU A 27 13.03 14.04 -24.58
C LEU A 27 11.81 13.12 -24.67
N VAL A 28 11.94 11.99 -25.37
CA VAL A 28 10.86 11.02 -25.57
C VAL A 28 11.19 9.69 -24.94
N PHE A 29 10.28 9.17 -24.12
CA PHE A 29 10.33 7.83 -23.56
C PHE A 29 9.53 6.84 -24.40
N LYS A 30 10.17 5.73 -24.73
CA LYS A 30 9.62 4.65 -25.55
C LYS A 30 9.71 3.33 -24.81
N VAL A 31 8.64 2.56 -24.84
CA VAL A 31 8.69 1.13 -24.50
C VAL A 31 8.85 0.36 -25.82
N VAL A 32 9.95 -0.40 -25.93
CA VAL A 32 10.41 -1.05 -27.17
C VAL A 32 10.65 -0.02 -28.30
N ASP A 33 9.64 0.29 -29.10
CA ASP A 33 9.68 1.22 -30.25
C ASP A 33 8.51 2.23 -30.23
N ARG A 34 7.67 2.21 -29.18
CA ARG A 34 6.46 3.03 -29.09
C ARG A 34 6.56 4.08 -27.99
N MET A 35 6.29 5.33 -28.36
CA MET A 35 6.25 6.46 -27.44
C MET A 35 5.05 6.36 -26.51
N PHE A 36 5.29 6.62 -25.23
CA PHE A 36 4.26 6.77 -24.21
C PHE A 36 4.37 8.11 -23.48
N LEU A 37 5.55 8.68 -23.33
CA LEU A 37 5.75 9.96 -22.65
C LEU A 37 6.78 10.82 -23.40
N LEU A 38 6.60 12.14 -23.34
CA LEU A 38 7.64 13.09 -23.75
C LEU A 38 7.61 14.37 -22.92
N VAL A 39 8.76 15.02 -22.84
CA VAL A 39 8.99 16.29 -22.14
C VAL A 39 9.81 17.20 -23.05
N ASP A 40 9.45 18.47 -23.13
CA ASP A 40 10.27 19.49 -23.79
C ASP A 40 11.27 20.04 -22.77
N LEU A 41 12.57 19.88 -23.01
CA LEU A 41 13.63 20.33 -22.11
C LEU A 41 13.79 21.86 -22.09
N GLU A 42 13.29 22.59 -23.10
CA GLU A 42 13.23 24.05 -23.07
C GLU A 42 12.09 24.56 -22.15
N HIS A 43 11.07 23.73 -21.96
CA HIS A 43 9.90 23.99 -21.12
C HIS A 43 9.56 22.77 -20.23
N PRO A 44 10.44 22.40 -19.28
CA PRO A 44 10.37 21.13 -18.55
C PRO A 44 9.25 21.06 -17.50
N ASP A 45 8.39 22.07 -17.45
CA ASP A 45 7.27 22.17 -16.50
C ASP A 45 6.07 21.31 -16.91
N HIS A 46 6.10 20.72 -18.12
CA HIS A 46 5.02 19.89 -18.64
C HIS A 46 5.51 18.57 -19.23
N ALA A 47 4.73 17.51 -19.02
CA ALA A 47 4.91 16.22 -19.69
C ALA A 47 3.67 15.88 -20.52
N CYS A 48 3.86 15.35 -21.73
CA CYS A 48 2.76 14.81 -22.53
C CYS A 48 2.71 13.28 -22.39
N MET A 49 1.55 12.74 -22.00
CA MET A 49 1.35 11.33 -21.69
C MET A 49 0.12 10.77 -22.42
N LYS A 50 0.17 9.50 -22.81
CA LYS A 50 -1.01 8.81 -23.33
C LYS A 50 -2.03 8.55 -22.25
N CYS A 51 -3.30 8.61 -22.63
CA CYS A 51 -4.41 8.38 -21.73
C CYS A 51 -5.58 7.70 -22.45
N ALA A 52 -6.38 6.95 -21.69
CA ALA A 52 -7.62 6.39 -22.19
C ALA A 52 -8.64 7.53 -22.38
N PRO A 53 -9.47 7.54 -23.43
CA PRO A 53 -10.30 8.70 -23.76
C PRO A 53 -11.21 9.18 -22.63
N ASP A 54 -11.89 8.25 -21.96
CA ASP A 54 -12.85 8.58 -20.90
C ASP A 54 -12.12 9.12 -19.66
N TYR A 55 -10.97 8.51 -19.32
CA TYR A 55 -10.12 8.97 -18.23
C TYR A 55 -9.49 10.34 -18.53
N ALA A 56 -9.14 10.61 -19.79
CA ALA A 56 -8.60 11.90 -20.19
C ALA A 56 -9.62 13.04 -20.02
N ILE A 57 -10.91 12.78 -20.20
CA ILE A 57 -11.97 13.75 -19.96
C ILE A 57 -12.10 14.02 -18.46
N GLU A 58 -12.22 12.97 -17.65
CA GLU A 58 -12.32 13.09 -16.18
C GLU A 58 -11.16 13.90 -15.59
N LEU A 59 -9.92 13.61 -16.01
CA LEU A 59 -8.73 14.30 -15.50
C LEU A 59 -8.74 15.80 -15.79
N ARG A 60 -9.21 16.21 -16.97
CA ARG A 60 -9.26 17.63 -17.38
C ARG A 60 -10.40 18.39 -16.69
N GLU A 61 -11.46 17.70 -16.29
CA GLU A 61 -12.52 18.28 -15.47
C GLU A 61 -12.07 18.47 -14.02
N ARG A 62 -11.18 17.59 -13.53
CA ARG A 62 -10.77 17.54 -12.13
C ARG A 62 -9.54 18.38 -11.79
N TYR A 63 -8.60 18.54 -12.71
CA TYR A 63 -7.33 19.21 -12.46
C TYR A 63 -7.06 20.32 -13.47
N GLN A 64 -6.70 21.50 -12.98
CA GLN A 64 -6.33 22.66 -13.80
C GLN A 64 -5.02 22.41 -14.56
N GLY A 65 -4.09 21.67 -13.95
CA GLY A 65 -2.81 21.31 -14.56
C GLY A 65 -2.88 20.22 -15.62
N ILE A 66 -4.06 19.71 -15.99
CA ILE A 66 -4.20 18.67 -17.03
C ILE A 66 -5.02 19.21 -18.19
N GLU A 67 -4.38 19.26 -19.36
CA GLU A 67 -4.98 19.76 -20.60
C GLU A 67 -4.83 18.76 -21.75
N GLY A 68 -5.47 19.03 -22.89
CA GLY A 68 -5.27 18.25 -24.10
C GLY A 68 -3.98 18.65 -24.82
N ALA A 69 -3.07 17.69 -25.02
CA ALA A 69 -1.74 17.95 -25.59
C ALA A 69 -1.81 18.65 -26.97
N HIS A 70 -1.18 19.82 -27.11
CA HIS A 70 -1.32 20.70 -28.27
C HIS A 70 -0.86 20.08 -29.59
N HIS A 71 0.22 19.30 -29.58
CA HIS A 71 0.81 18.69 -30.79
C HIS A 71 0.35 17.26 -31.05
N PHE A 72 -0.57 16.72 -30.24
CA PHE A 72 -1.03 15.34 -30.32
C PHE A 72 -2.55 15.24 -30.42
N ASN A 73 -3.02 14.03 -30.72
CA ASN A 73 -4.46 13.77 -30.69
C ASN A 73 -4.96 13.87 -29.25
N LYS A 74 -5.64 14.97 -28.94
CA LYS A 74 -6.22 15.29 -27.63
C LYS A 74 -7.26 14.27 -27.13
N LYS A 75 -7.68 13.30 -27.94
CA LYS A 75 -8.48 12.17 -27.45
C LYS A 75 -7.63 11.18 -26.64
N TYR A 76 -6.35 11.05 -26.95
CA TYR A 76 -5.47 10.00 -26.43
C TYR A 76 -4.25 10.55 -25.70
N TRP A 77 -4.06 11.86 -25.69
CA TRP A 77 -2.89 12.51 -25.10
C TRP A 77 -3.30 13.68 -24.22
N ASN A 78 -2.76 13.68 -23.01
CA ASN A 78 -2.84 14.78 -22.06
C ASN A 78 -1.47 15.46 -21.95
N GLN A 79 -1.50 16.76 -21.75
CA GLN A 79 -0.38 17.52 -21.22
C GLN A 79 -0.62 17.73 -19.72
N VAL A 80 0.39 17.46 -18.92
CA VAL A 80 0.32 17.49 -17.45
C VAL A 80 1.37 18.46 -16.95
N ALA A 81 0.95 19.49 -16.23
CA ALA A 81 1.83 20.43 -15.55
C ALA A 81 2.42 19.79 -14.28
N LEU A 82 3.74 19.71 -14.21
CA LEU A 82 4.48 19.00 -13.17
C LEU A 82 4.56 19.78 -11.84
N GLN A 83 4.28 21.08 -11.87
CA GLN A 83 4.24 21.98 -10.72
C GLN A 83 2.88 22.69 -10.64
N SER A 84 1.81 21.92 -10.43
CA SER A 84 0.42 22.41 -10.44
C SER A 84 -0.42 21.79 -9.32
N ASP A 85 -1.75 21.83 -9.46
CA ASP A 85 -2.71 21.13 -8.60
C ASP A 85 -2.73 19.61 -8.79
N VAL A 86 -1.91 19.08 -9.72
CA VAL A 86 -1.74 17.65 -9.97
C VAL A 86 -0.72 17.06 -8.97
N PRO A 87 -1.12 16.17 -8.04
CA PRO A 87 -0.19 15.61 -7.07
C PRO A 87 0.85 14.70 -7.73
N ASP A 88 2.08 14.68 -7.20
CA ASP A 88 3.18 13.85 -7.71
C ASP A 88 2.83 12.35 -7.79
N GLN A 89 2.07 11.84 -6.82
CA GLN A 89 1.57 10.47 -6.85
C GLN A 89 0.61 10.21 -8.03
N LEU A 90 -0.20 11.20 -8.42
CA LEU A 90 -1.03 11.10 -9.61
C LEU A 90 -0.16 11.15 -10.87
N ILE A 91 0.87 11.98 -10.91
CA ILE A 91 1.82 12.02 -12.04
C ILE A 91 2.45 10.65 -12.25
N CYS A 92 2.92 9.96 -11.21
CA CYS A 92 3.40 8.57 -11.30
C CYS A 92 2.35 7.64 -11.92
N ARG A 93 1.10 7.66 -11.42
CA ARG A 93 0.00 6.84 -11.96
C ARG A 93 -0.33 7.15 -13.41
N LEU A 94 -0.19 8.41 -13.84
CA LEU A 94 -0.39 8.78 -15.25
C LEU A 94 0.73 8.25 -16.14
N ILE A 95 1.97 8.16 -15.63
CA ILE A 95 3.09 7.51 -16.32
C ILE A 95 2.81 6.01 -16.48
N ASP A 96 2.34 5.34 -15.41
CA ASP A 96 1.94 3.92 -15.44
C ASP A 96 0.86 3.66 -16.48
N HIS A 97 -0.24 4.41 -16.36
CA HIS A 97 -1.37 4.33 -17.27
C HIS A 97 -0.94 4.55 -18.73
N SER A 98 -0.11 5.55 -18.98
CA SER A 98 0.41 5.85 -20.31
C SER A 98 1.25 4.72 -20.90
N TYR A 99 2.10 4.10 -20.08
CA TYR A 99 2.90 2.93 -20.45
C TYR A 99 1.99 1.74 -20.81
N ASP A 100 1.00 1.42 -19.98
CA ASP A 100 0.08 0.30 -20.20
C ASP A 100 -0.81 0.49 -21.43
N GLU A 101 -1.25 1.73 -21.67
CA GLU A 101 -2.00 2.13 -22.87
C GLU A 101 -1.27 1.80 -24.18
N VAL A 102 0.06 1.77 -24.13
CA VAL A 102 0.93 1.42 -25.24
C VAL A 102 1.15 -0.08 -25.30
N VAL A 103 1.51 -0.71 -24.18
CA VAL A 103 1.78 -2.16 -24.10
C VAL A 103 0.56 -2.98 -24.51
N ARG A 104 -0.65 -2.59 -24.11
CA ARG A 104 -1.88 -3.30 -24.49
C ARG A 104 -2.11 -3.38 -26.00
N LYS A 105 -1.53 -2.45 -26.77
CA LYS A 105 -1.64 -2.37 -28.24
C LYS A 105 -0.46 -3.02 -28.96
N PHE A 106 0.44 -3.69 -28.24
CA PHE A 106 1.60 -4.33 -28.83
C PHE A 106 1.23 -5.47 -29.79
N THR A 107 2.02 -5.56 -30.86
CA THR A 107 2.05 -6.73 -31.73
C THR A 107 2.77 -7.89 -31.03
N LYS A 108 2.60 -9.12 -31.53
CA LYS A 108 3.31 -10.30 -31.00
C LYS A 108 4.83 -10.08 -30.95
N LYS A 109 5.42 -9.53 -32.02
CA LYS A 109 6.84 -9.20 -32.09
C LYS A 109 7.28 -8.20 -30.99
N GLN A 110 6.46 -7.19 -30.71
CA GLN A 110 6.77 -6.20 -29.66
C GLN A 110 6.66 -6.81 -28.26
N ARG A 111 5.69 -7.70 -28.02
CA ARG A 111 5.60 -8.47 -26.78
C ARG A 111 6.82 -9.37 -26.58
N ASP A 112 7.25 -10.10 -27.61
CA ASP A 112 8.44 -10.95 -27.53
C ASP A 112 9.72 -10.16 -27.18
N VAL A 113 9.84 -8.91 -27.64
CA VAL A 113 10.97 -8.03 -27.29
C VAL A 113 10.84 -7.57 -25.84
N LEU A 114 9.66 -7.09 -25.42
CA LEU A 114 9.40 -6.69 -24.04
C LEU A 114 9.71 -7.82 -23.05
N GLU A 115 9.30 -9.06 -23.36
CA GLU A 115 9.55 -10.26 -22.56
C GLU A 115 11.03 -10.68 -22.52
N LYS A 116 11.80 -10.43 -23.58
CA LYS A 116 13.25 -10.75 -23.63
C LYS A 116 14.12 -9.70 -22.95
N THR A 117 13.70 -8.43 -23.00
CA THR A 117 14.40 -7.32 -22.34
C THR A 117 14.04 -7.22 -20.86
N SER A 118 12.91 -7.82 -20.46
CA SER A 118 12.59 -8.09 -19.06
C SER A 118 13.35 -9.35 -18.60
N PRO A 119 13.99 -9.37 -17.42
CA PRO A 119 14.68 -10.56 -16.94
C PRO A 119 13.72 -11.76 -16.88
N ARG A 120 14.13 -12.88 -17.48
CA ARG A 120 13.32 -14.10 -17.69
C ARG A 120 12.68 -14.63 -16.40
N SER A 121 11.36 -14.66 -16.35
CA SER A 121 10.57 -15.67 -15.64
C SER A 121 9.47 -16.18 -16.60
N THR A 122 9.55 -17.45 -16.98
CA THR A 122 8.69 -18.08 -18.00
C THR A 122 7.34 -18.55 -17.43
N GLU A 123 6.27 -18.11 -18.09
CA GLU A 123 4.98 -18.79 -18.40
C GLU A 123 4.10 -19.33 -17.25
N ASN A 124 3.13 -18.53 -16.76
CA ASN A 124 1.72 -18.51 -17.21
C ASN A 124 0.80 -17.80 -16.19
N ALA A 125 -0.13 -17.00 -16.73
CA ALA A 125 -1.24 -16.28 -16.09
C ALA A 125 -0.89 -15.06 -15.21
N GLY A 126 -0.94 -13.86 -15.83
CA GLY A 126 -1.05 -12.57 -15.14
C GLY A 126 0.21 -12.12 -14.41
N THR A 127 1.25 -11.73 -15.15
CA THR A 127 2.54 -11.36 -14.54
C THR A 127 2.63 -9.86 -14.25
N PHE A 128 2.45 -9.57 -12.96
CA PHE A 128 2.87 -8.38 -12.22
C PHE A 128 4.37 -8.10 -12.40
N PRO A 129 4.83 -6.84 -12.30
CA PRO A 129 6.26 -6.53 -12.25
C PRO A 129 6.88 -7.14 -10.98
N ALA A 130 7.91 -7.97 -11.13
CA ALA A 130 8.49 -8.77 -10.04
C ALA A 130 9.26 -7.94 -9.00
N ALA A 131 8.54 -7.37 -8.03
CA ALA A 131 9.11 -6.87 -6.77
C ALA A 131 8.99 -7.90 -5.62
N TYR A 132 8.07 -8.87 -5.73
CA TYR A 132 7.82 -9.91 -4.71
C TYR A 132 7.26 -11.20 -5.35
N PRO A 133 7.35 -12.35 -4.66
CA PRO A 133 6.82 -13.63 -5.14
C PRO A 133 5.29 -13.63 -5.29
N GLU A 134 4.79 -14.45 -6.23
CA GLU A 134 3.36 -14.69 -6.42
C GLU A 134 2.71 -15.20 -5.11
N PRO A 135 1.54 -14.68 -4.69
CA PRO A 135 0.88 -15.13 -3.47
C PRO A 135 0.46 -16.61 -3.51
N ILE A 136 0.81 -17.35 -2.45
CA ILE A 136 0.41 -18.74 -2.27
C ILE A 136 -1.05 -18.79 -1.83
N PHE A 137 -1.90 -19.53 -2.55
CA PHE A 137 -3.29 -19.74 -2.18
C PHE A 137 -3.50 -21.05 -1.42
N LEU A 138 -4.27 -21.01 -0.33
CA LEU A 138 -4.73 -22.17 0.42
C LEU A 138 -6.26 -22.18 0.49
N SER A 139 -6.90 -23.29 0.17
CA SER A 139 -8.36 -23.41 0.38
C SER A 139 -8.73 -23.28 1.86
N GLU A 140 -7.89 -23.78 2.76
CA GLU A 140 -8.10 -23.71 4.21
C GLU A 140 -6.77 -23.84 4.96
N THR A 141 -6.64 -23.18 6.10
CA THR A 141 -5.54 -23.40 7.05
C THR A 141 -6.00 -23.16 8.49
N ASN A 142 -5.18 -23.52 9.49
CA ASN A 142 -5.45 -23.10 10.87
C ASN A 142 -5.22 -21.58 11.05
N SER A 143 -4.09 -21.09 10.52
CA SER A 143 -3.71 -19.68 10.47
C SER A 143 -2.67 -19.49 9.37
N THR A 144 -2.80 -18.41 8.59
CA THR A 144 -1.81 -18.00 7.59
C THR A 144 -0.45 -17.69 8.22
N ASN A 145 -0.42 -17.15 9.45
CA ASN A 145 0.84 -16.93 10.19
C ASN A 145 1.53 -18.26 10.51
N SER A 146 0.79 -19.21 11.09
CA SER A 146 1.35 -20.53 11.44
C SER A 146 1.83 -21.29 10.20
N TYR A 147 1.08 -21.22 9.10
CA TYR A 147 1.53 -21.81 7.85
C TYR A 147 2.85 -21.21 7.36
N LEU A 148 2.97 -19.88 7.36
CA LEU A 148 4.17 -19.20 6.86
C LEU A 148 5.38 -19.43 7.77
N ASP A 149 5.18 -19.46 9.09
CA ASP A 149 6.22 -19.84 10.06
C ASP A 149 6.74 -21.26 9.80
N GLU A 150 5.82 -22.24 9.68
CA GLU A 150 6.19 -23.61 9.36
C GLU A 150 6.94 -23.73 8.02
N LEU A 151 6.51 -22.99 7.00
CA LEU A 151 7.14 -22.99 5.68
C LEU A 151 8.58 -22.44 5.77
N CYS A 152 8.76 -21.32 6.47
CA CYS A 152 10.07 -20.71 6.70
C CYS A 152 11.00 -21.61 7.54
N ASN A 153 10.46 -22.44 8.43
CA ASN A 153 11.25 -23.39 9.23
C ASN A 153 11.65 -24.65 8.46
N LYS A 154 10.90 -25.02 7.41
CA LYS A 154 11.16 -26.22 6.58
C LYS A 154 12.03 -25.92 5.36
N THR A 155 11.97 -24.70 4.83
CA THR A 155 12.58 -24.33 3.55
C THR A 155 13.08 -22.89 3.55
N SER A 156 14.00 -22.57 2.64
CA SER A 156 14.34 -21.16 2.37
C SER A 156 13.18 -20.51 1.62
N VAL A 157 12.62 -19.47 2.23
CA VAL A 157 11.48 -18.70 1.69
C VAL A 157 11.99 -17.32 1.28
N ALA A 158 11.56 -16.83 0.13
CA ALA A 158 11.97 -15.53 -0.36
C ALA A 158 11.31 -14.40 0.46
N GLU A 159 12.01 -13.27 0.62
CA GLU A 159 11.43 -12.07 1.21
C GLU A 159 10.16 -11.65 0.45
N LEU A 160 9.18 -11.10 1.16
CA LEU A 160 7.85 -10.73 0.64
C LEU A 160 7.01 -11.92 0.14
N THR A 161 7.40 -13.18 0.41
CA THR A 161 6.50 -14.32 0.17
C THR A 161 5.23 -14.12 0.99
N SER A 162 4.08 -14.22 0.32
CA SER A 162 2.77 -14.09 0.95
C SER A 162 1.92 -15.35 0.74
N VAL A 163 1.01 -15.58 1.67
CA VAL A 163 0.02 -16.65 1.63
C VAL A 163 -1.35 -16.08 1.98
N TYR A 164 -2.39 -16.52 1.29
CA TYR A 164 -3.78 -16.16 1.61
C TYR A 164 -4.69 -17.37 1.54
N THR A 165 -5.85 -17.27 2.19
CA THR A 165 -6.78 -18.40 2.30
C THR A 165 -8.24 -18.02 2.19
N ASP A 166 -9.09 -18.98 1.80
CA ASP A 166 -10.54 -18.83 1.91
C ASP A 166 -11.01 -18.91 3.35
N PHE A 167 -10.35 -19.70 4.20
CA PHE A 167 -10.84 -19.94 5.56
C PHE A 167 -9.73 -20.25 6.56
N GLN A 168 -9.87 -19.72 7.77
CA GLN A 168 -9.04 -20.07 8.91
C GLN A 168 -9.87 -20.74 10.00
N THR A 169 -9.55 -21.99 10.35
CA THR A 169 -10.23 -22.70 11.45
C THR A 169 -9.88 -22.16 12.83
N ALA A 170 -8.74 -21.49 12.96
CA ALA A 170 -8.25 -20.91 14.21
C ALA A 170 -7.67 -19.50 13.98
N GLY A 171 -8.40 -18.65 13.25
CA GLY A 171 -7.99 -17.27 12.97
C GLY A 171 -7.68 -16.48 14.25
N ARG A 172 -6.45 -15.98 14.37
CA ARG A 172 -5.95 -15.30 15.56
C ARG A 172 -5.85 -13.79 15.36
N GLY A 173 -6.27 -13.04 16.37
CA GLY A 173 -5.90 -11.65 16.59
C GLY A 173 -4.86 -11.52 17.71
N GLN A 174 -4.51 -10.29 18.06
CA GLN A 174 -3.54 -10.03 19.13
C GLN A 174 -3.99 -10.53 20.51
N ARG A 175 -3.05 -11.09 21.28
CA ARG A 175 -3.19 -11.54 22.69
C ARG A 175 -4.45 -12.42 22.94
N GLY A 176 -4.68 -13.41 22.08
CA GLY A 176 -5.72 -14.44 22.29
C GLY A 176 -7.10 -14.13 21.71
N ASN A 177 -7.29 -12.97 21.08
CA ASN A 177 -8.54 -12.67 20.36
C ASN A 177 -8.68 -13.60 19.14
N SER A 178 -9.91 -13.93 18.75
CA SER A 178 -10.20 -14.60 17.48
C SER A 178 -10.55 -13.59 16.39
N TRP A 179 -10.36 -14.00 15.13
CA TRP A 179 -10.81 -13.25 13.96
C TRP A 179 -11.98 -13.99 13.29
N GLU A 180 -13.16 -13.37 13.25
CA GLU A 180 -14.32 -13.89 12.53
C GLU A 180 -14.15 -13.68 11.02
N SER A 181 -14.42 -14.71 10.22
CA SER A 181 -14.51 -14.58 8.78
C SER A 181 -15.38 -15.68 8.18
N GLU A 182 -16.33 -15.29 7.33
CA GLU A 182 -17.00 -16.24 6.44
C GLU A 182 -16.01 -16.74 5.37
N ALA A 183 -16.14 -18.01 4.99
CA ALA A 183 -15.27 -18.63 4.00
C ALA A 183 -15.36 -17.90 2.64
N GLY A 184 -14.22 -17.49 2.10
CA GLY A 184 -14.13 -16.80 0.81
C GLY A 184 -14.55 -15.32 0.84
N ALA A 185 -15.11 -14.81 1.94
CA ALA A 185 -15.65 -13.46 1.99
C ALA A 185 -14.58 -12.39 2.21
N ASN A 186 -13.59 -12.67 3.06
CA ASN A 186 -12.57 -11.70 3.46
C ASN A 186 -11.19 -12.10 2.91
N LEU A 187 -10.27 -11.13 2.88
CA LEU A 187 -8.88 -11.40 2.60
C LEU A 187 -8.17 -11.71 3.91
N LEU A 188 -7.82 -12.99 4.09
CA LEU A 188 -7.05 -13.50 5.22
C LEU A 188 -5.68 -13.91 4.68
N PHE A 189 -4.63 -13.21 5.10
CA PHE A 189 -3.31 -13.43 4.52
C PHE A 189 -2.19 -13.17 5.51
N SER A 190 -1.00 -13.67 5.19
CA SER A 190 0.24 -13.33 5.87
C SER A 190 1.37 -13.14 4.88
N PHE A 191 2.37 -12.36 5.24
CA PHE A 191 3.62 -12.23 4.49
C PHE A 191 4.83 -12.20 5.40
N VAL A 192 6.00 -12.53 4.84
CA VAL A 192 7.28 -12.59 5.59
C VAL A 192 8.26 -11.52 5.11
N LEU A 193 8.94 -10.89 6.05
CA LEU A 193 10.09 -10.01 5.85
C LEU A 193 11.31 -10.55 6.61
N TYR A 194 12.52 -10.22 6.13
CA TYR A 194 13.78 -10.56 6.79
C TYR A 194 14.58 -9.28 7.10
N PRO A 195 14.13 -8.45 8.06
CA PRO A 195 14.72 -7.14 8.33
C PRO A 195 15.95 -7.22 9.24
N ASP A 196 16.99 -7.95 8.82
CA ASP A 196 18.21 -8.16 9.61
C ASP A 196 18.96 -6.86 9.96
N PHE A 197 18.68 -5.78 9.23
CA PHE A 197 19.14 -4.41 9.48
C PHE A 197 18.37 -3.69 10.60
N LEU A 198 17.21 -4.19 11.03
CA LEU A 198 16.32 -3.50 11.95
C LEU A 198 16.51 -3.98 13.40
N GLU A 199 16.88 -3.06 14.29
CA GLU A 199 16.97 -3.33 15.72
C GLU A 199 15.59 -3.68 16.31
N ALA A 200 15.53 -4.67 17.21
CA ALA A 200 14.30 -5.15 17.85
C ALA A 200 13.52 -4.05 18.58
N ARG A 201 14.22 -3.07 19.17
CA ARG A 201 13.59 -1.91 19.83
C ARG A 201 12.82 -1.00 18.85
N LYS A 202 13.09 -1.09 17.55
CA LYS A 202 12.44 -0.35 16.47
C LYS A 202 11.38 -1.18 15.73
N GLN A 203 10.97 -2.34 16.27
CA GLN A 203 10.00 -3.24 15.64
C GLN A 203 8.66 -2.58 15.27
N PHE A 204 8.29 -1.48 15.94
CA PHE A 204 7.06 -0.75 15.64
C PHE A 204 7.04 -0.20 14.20
N LEU A 205 8.19 0.06 13.58
CA LEU A 205 8.27 0.46 12.17
C LEU A 205 7.63 -0.58 11.23
N LEU A 206 7.74 -1.88 11.53
CA LEU A 206 7.08 -2.94 10.75
C LEU A 206 5.54 -2.85 10.85
N SER A 207 5.05 -2.48 12.03
CA SER A 207 3.62 -2.19 12.26
C SER A 207 3.18 -0.95 11.48
N GLN A 208 4.01 0.10 11.45
CA GLN A 208 3.70 1.34 10.74
C GLN A 208 3.63 1.14 9.24
N ILE A 209 4.62 0.49 8.63
CA ILE A 209 4.62 0.24 7.17
C ILE A 209 3.44 -0.63 6.75
N THR A 210 3.09 -1.65 7.54
CA THR A 210 1.95 -2.52 7.25
C THR A 210 0.63 -1.73 7.33
N ALA A 211 0.44 -0.97 8.40
CA ALA A 211 -0.77 -0.18 8.61
C ALA A 211 -0.92 0.94 7.57
N LEU A 212 0.18 1.58 7.19
CA LEU A 212 0.19 2.59 6.12
C LEU A 212 -0.17 1.99 4.77
N ALA A 213 0.44 0.86 4.39
CA ALA A 213 0.10 0.18 3.15
C ALA A 213 -1.39 -0.20 3.07
N LEU A 214 -1.97 -0.68 4.18
CA LEU A 214 -3.42 -0.95 4.27
C LEU A 214 -4.27 0.31 4.22
N GLN A 215 -3.88 1.36 4.95
CA GLN A 215 -4.60 2.63 5.00
C GLN A 215 -4.67 3.28 3.62
N GLU A 216 -3.54 3.35 2.91
CA GLU A 216 -3.46 3.93 1.57
C GLU A 216 -4.23 3.09 0.54
N LEU A 217 -4.14 1.76 0.62
CA LEU A 217 -4.91 0.86 -0.24
C LEU A 217 -6.43 1.04 -0.04
N LEU A 218 -6.90 0.95 1.20
CA LEU A 218 -8.33 1.01 1.49
C LEU A 218 -8.92 2.40 1.21
N SER A 219 -8.12 3.46 1.33
CA SER A 219 -8.51 4.83 0.96
C SER A 219 -8.83 5.00 -0.53
N GLN A 220 -8.46 4.04 -1.39
CA GLN A 220 -8.83 4.06 -2.81
C GLN A 220 -10.30 3.67 -3.05
N TYR A 221 -10.92 2.98 -2.10
CA TYR A 221 -12.28 2.46 -2.24
C TYR A 221 -13.34 3.26 -1.47
N THR A 222 -12.92 3.99 -0.43
CA THR A 222 -13.80 4.84 0.38
C THR A 222 -13.00 5.91 1.12
N ASP A 223 -13.65 7.02 1.43
CA ASP A 223 -13.12 8.06 2.30
C ASP A 223 -13.10 7.63 3.78
N GLU A 224 -12.50 8.46 4.63
CA GLU A 224 -12.50 8.34 6.10
C GLU A 224 -11.83 7.06 6.65
N ILE A 225 -10.89 6.50 5.89
CA ILE A 225 -10.01 5.43 6.36
C ILE A 225 -8.89 6.00 7.24
N ARG A 226 -8.76 5.46 8.46
CA ARG A 226 -7.82 5.90 9.49
C ARG A 226 -7.15 4.72 10.17
N ILE A 227 -5.93 4.94 10.67
CA ILE A 227 -5.20 3.96 11.47
C ILE A 227 -5.58 4.15 12.95
N LYS A 228 -6.23 3.16 13.55
CA LYS A 228 -6.33 3.09 15.01
C LYS A 228 -5.09 2.41 15.55
N TRP A 229 -4.33 3.17 16.32
CA TRP A 229 -3.12 2.67 16.96
C TRP A 229 -3.39 1.36 17.75
N PRO A 230 -2.50 0.36 17.67
CA PRO A 230 -1.21 0.40 16.96
C PRO A 230 -1.25 -0.02 15.48
N ASN A 231 -2.29 -0.71 15.02
CA ASN A 231 -2.27 -1.36 13.70
C ASN A 231 -3.63 -1.77 13.13
N ASP A 232 -4.74 -1.34 13.74
CA ASP A 232 -6.05 -1.60 13.18
C ASP A 232 -6.42 -0.51 12.17
N ILE A 233 -7.15 -0.86 11.12
CA ILE A 233 -7.69 0.13 10.18
C ILE A 233 -9.18 0.27 10.40
N TYR A 234 -9.62 1.52 10.46
CA TYR A 234 -10.99 1.91 10.74
C TYR A 234 -11.55 2.70 9.57
N TRP A 235 -12.81 2.44 9.23
CA TRP A 235 -13.65 3.34 8.46
C TRP A 235 -14.58 4.03 9.44
N LYS A 236 -14.44 5.36 9.60
CA LYS A 236 -15.09 6.09 10.69
C LYS A 236 -14.78 5.43 12.05
N ASP A 237 -15.80 4.99 12.77
CA ASP A 237 -15.69 4.35 14.09
C ASP A 237 -15.77 2.82 14.03
N LYS A 238 -15.74 2.23 12.84
CA LYS A 238 -15.89 0.78 12.60
C LYS A 238 -14.59 0.15 12.10
N LYS A 239 -14.26 -1.03 12.61
CA LYS A 239 -13.03 -1.75 12.26
C LYS A 239 -13.19 -2.52 10.95
N ILE A 240 -12.32 -2.25 9.98
CA ILE A 240 -12.28 -2.94 8.68
C ILE A 240 -11.11 -3.92 8.55
N CYS A 241 -10.01 -3.68 9.27
CA CYS A 241 -8.82 -4.52 9.18
C CYS A 241 -8.12 -4.61 10.53
N GLY A 242 -7.45 -5.74 10.76
CA GLY A 242 -6.55 -5.94 11.89
C GLY A 242 -5.33 -6.75 11.50
N THR A 243 -4.19 -6.41 12.12
CA THR A 243 -2.90 -7.05 11.85
C THR A 243 -2.32 -7.69 13.11
N LEU A 244 -1.61 -8.80 12.94
CA LEU A 244 -0.82 -9.49 13.95
C LEU A 244 0.59 -9.70 13.39
N ILE A 245 1.59 -9.09 14.02
CA ILE A 245 3.00 -9.25 13.65
C ILE A 245 3.70 -10.10 14.69
N GLU A 246 4.39 -11.14 14.24
CA GLU A 246 5.21 -12.04 15.04
C GLU A 246 6.66 -11.92 14.55
N ASN A 247 7.60 -11.63 15.47
CA ASN A 247 8.99 -11.36 15.15
C ASN A 247 9.90 -12.39 15.81
N ASP A 248 10.85 -12.92 15.05
CA ASP A 248 11.99 -13.66 15.58
C ASP A 248 13.21 -12.75 15.67
N LEU A 249 14.03 -12.97 16.70
CA LEU A 249 15.19 -12.14 16.99
C LEU A 249 16.48 -12.92 16.79
N THR A 250 17.49 -12.25 16.25
CA THR A 250 18.89 -12.72 16.26
C THR A 250 19.76 -11.62 16.88
N GLY A 251 20.18 -11.85 18.12
CA GLY A 251 20.88 -10.82 18.91
C GLY A 251 19.97 -9.64 19.21
N VAL A 252 20.37 -8.44 18.78
CA VAL A 252 19.58 -7.20 18.94
C VAL A 252 18.73 -6.85 17.73
N HIS A 253 18.79 -7.64 16.66
CA HIS A 253 18.07 -7.39 15.41
C HIS A 253 16.90 -8.37 15.23
N ILE A 254 15.96 -8.01 14.37
CA ILE A 254 14.86 -8.86 13.95
C ILE A 254 15.33 -9.69 12.76
N SER A 255 15.36 -11.02 12.89
CA SER A 255 15.80 -11.89 11.80
C SER A 255 14.67 -12.28 10.87
N ARG A 256 13.43 -12.32 11.38
CA ARG A 256 12.24 -12.64 10.61
C ARG A 256 11.03 -11.94 11.20
N SER A 257 10.16 -11.43 10.35
CA SER A 257 8.89 -10.83 10.74
C SER A 257 7.77 -11.41 9.89
N ILE A 258 6.78 -12.03 10.52
CA ILE A 258 5.59 -12.56 9.86
C ILE A 258 4.40 -11.68 10.25
N SER A 259 3.81 -11.03 9.25
CA SER A 259 2.68 -10.12 9.43
C SER A 259 1.43 -10.76 8.85
N GLY A 260 0.49 -11.13 9.73
CA GLY A 260 -0.82 -11.66 9.40
C GLY A 260 -1.88 -10.59 9.45
N THR A 261 -2.73 -10.53 8.44
CA THR A 261 -3.74 -9.49 8.30
C THR A 261 -5.06 -10.08 7.86
N GLY A 262 -6.12 -9.68 8.55
CA GLY A 262 -7.50 -9.91 8.13
C GLY A 262 -8.11 -8.60 7.64
N VAL A 263 -8.58 -8.57 6.39
CA VAL A 263 -9.28 -7.43 5.79
C VAL A 263 -10.71 -7.83 5.47
N ASN A 264 -11.66 -7.12 6.07
CA ASN A 264 -13.08 -7.34 5.82
C ASN A 264 -13.47 -6.79 4.45
N LEU A 265 -13.64 -7.69 3.46
CA LEU A 265 -13.92 -7.29 2.07
C LEU A 265 -15.39 -7.49 1.72
N ASN A 266 -15.82 -8.74 1.61
CA ASN A 266 -17.13 -9.09 1.05
C ASN A 266 -18.13 -9.64 2.07
N GLN A 267 -17.77 -9.68 3.36
CA GLN A 267 -18.65 -10.20 4.41
C GLN A 267 -19.87 -9.29 4.62
N GLU A 268 -21.06 -9.87 4.57
CA GLU A 268 -22.32 -9.12 4.63
C GLU A 268 -22.81 -8.91 6.07
N SER A 269 -22.58 -9.91 6.92
CA SER A 269 -23.00 -9.92 8.32
C SER A 269 -21.88 -10.39 9.23
N PHE A 270 -21.73 -9.72 10.38
CA PHE A 270 -20.83 -10.12 11.46
C PHE A 270 -21.67 -10.54 12.66
N LEU A 271 -21.37 -11.71 13.23
CA LEU A 271 -22.16 -12.32 14.30
C LEU A 271 -21.41 -12.40 15.63
N SER A 272 -20.09 -12.20 15.63
CA SER A 272 -19.29 -12.23 16.85
C SER A 272 -19.45 -10.96 17.69
N ASP A 273 -18.94 -11.04 18.92
CA ASP A 273 -18.81 -9.90 19.85
C ASP A 273 -17.66 -8.94 19.45
N ALA A 274 -17.15 -9.01 18.22
CA ALA A 274 -16.12 -8.10 17.75
C ALA A 274 -16.64 -6.65 17.80
N PRO A 275 -15.81 -5.68 18.26
CA PRO A 275 -16.26 -4.31 18.43
C PRO A 275 -16.41 -3.62 17.06
N ASN A 276 -17.66 -3.49 16.62
CA ASN A 276 -18.07 -2.72 15.43
C ASN A 276 -17.32 -3.07 14.13
N PRO A 277 -17.31 -4.34 13.68
CA PRO A 277 -16.75 -4.68 12.39
C PRO A 277 -17.54 -4.05 11.24
N VAL A 278 -16.85 -3.77 10.15
CA VAL A 278 -17.42 -3.37 8.86
C VAL A 278 -16.62 -3.98 7.72
N SER A 279 -17.28 -4.28 6.60
CA SER A 279 -16.62 -4.70 5.37
C SER A 279 -16.67 -3.63 4.28
N LEU A 280 -15.78 -3.71 3.29
CA LEU A 280 -15.88 -2.85 2.10
C LEU A 280 -17.23 -3.02 1.39
N PHE A 281 -17.77 -4.24 1.30
CA PHE A 281 -19.09 -4.48 0.72
C PHE A 281 -20.20 -3.72 1.45
N GLN A 282 -20.19 -3.70 2.78
CA GLN A 282 -21.16 -2.92 3.56
C GLN A 282 -21.01 -1.41 3.35
N ILE A 283 -19.82 -0.92 2.99
CA ILE A 283 -19.54 0.50 2.74
C ILE A 283 -19.91 0.90 1.31
N THR A 284 -19.56 0.08 0.31
CA THR A 284 -19.59 0.47 -1.10
C THR A 284 -20.67 -0.25 -1.92
N GLY A 285 -21.25 -1.33 -1.39
CA GLY A 285 -22.20 -2.20 -2.10
C GLY A 285 -21.56 -3.06 -3.20
N ARG A 286 -20.22 -3.14 -3.28
CA ARG A 286 -19.49 -3.87 -4.32
C ARG A 286 -18.70 -5.03 -3.73
N ARG A 287 -18.50 -6.08 -4.54
CA ARG A 287 -17.59 -7.18 -4.21
C ARG A 287 -16.21 -6.94 -4.83
N TYR A 288 -15.19 -7.45 -4.15
CA TYR A 288 -13.80 -7.24 -4.48
C TYR A 288 -13.07 -8.57 -4.63
N ASP A 289 -12.16 -8.62 -5.62
CA ASP A 289 -11.25 -9.75 -5.78
C ASP A 289 -10.14 -9.67 -4.70
N ARG A 290 -9.98 -10.77 -3.96
CA ARG A 290 -9.08 -10.84 -2.82
C ARG A 290 -7.62 -10.89 -3.25
N LYS A 291 -7.34 -11.54 -4.38
CA LYS A 291 -5.98 -11.66 -4.92
C LYS A 291 -5.53 -10.32 -5.47
N GLU A 292 -6.39 -9.60 -6.19
CA GLU A 292 -6.08 -8.25 -6.68
C GLU A 292 -5.73 -7.29 -5.53
N ILE A 293 -6.58 -7.25 -4.49
CA ILE A 293 -6.31 -6.43 -3.29
C ILE A 293 -5.01 -6.85 -2.59
N LEU A 294 -4.72 -8.15 -2.51
CA LEU A 294 -3.47 -8.63 -1.92
C LEU A 294 -2.25 -8.20 -2.75
N CYS A 295 -2.31 -8.31 -4.08
CA CYS A 295 -1.21 -7.88 -4.93
C CYS A 295 -0.95 -6.38 -4.76
N ASP A 296 -1.99 -5.55 -4.79
CA ASP A 296 -1.87 -4.10 -4.58
C ASP A 296 -1.31 -3.77 -3.18
N PHE A 297 -1.72 -4.51 -2.15
CA PHE A 297 -1.16 -4.39 -0.81
C PHE A 297 0.33 -4.71 -0.78
N MET A 298 0.74 -5.84 -1.36
CA MET A 298 2.13 -6.30 -1.34
C MET A 298 3.07 -5.34 -2.07
N GLU A 299 2.59 -4.68 -3.13
CA GLU A 299 3.34 -3.62 -3.82
C GLU A 299 3.65 -2.44 -2.89
N ARG A 300 2.64 -1.97 -2.14
CA ARG A 300 2.81 -0.88 -1.18
C ARG A 300 3.72 -1.27 -0.02
N VAL A 301 3.60 -2.50 0.48
CA VAL A 301 4.52 -3.02 1.49
C VAL A 301 5.94 -3.04 0.97
N ALA A 302 6.18 -3.50 -0.25
CA ALA A 302 7.51 -3.51 -0.85
C ALA A 302 8.10 -2.09 -0.91
N GLN A 303 7.30 -1.09 -1.32
CA GLN A 303 7.72 0.32 -1.36
C GLN A 303 8.07 0.87 0.03
N TYR A 304 7.21 0.67 1.02
CA TYR A 304 7.47 1.12 2.38
C TYR A 304 8.64 0.39 3.04
N TYR A 305 8.82 -0.88 2.72
CA TYR A 305 9.93 -1.66 3.23
C TYR A 305 11.27 -1.23 2.62
N THR A 306 11.28 -0.82 1.35
CA THR A 306 12.43 -0.13 0.74
C THR A 306 12.74 1.18 1.47
N LEU A 307 11.74 2.04 1.73
CA LEU A 307 11.94 3.26 2.53
C LEU A 307 12.54 2.95 3.90
N LEU A 308 12.06 1.87 4.55
CA LEU A 308 12.57 1.44 5.84
C LEU A 308 14.04 0.97 5.75
N LYS A 309 14.41 0.23 4.69
CA LYS A 309 15.81 -0.17 4.41
C LYS A 309 16.71 1.04 4.17
N ASP A 310 16.20 2.07 3.51
CA ASP A 310 16.92 3.31 3.22
C ASP A 310 17.05 4.22 4.46
N GLY A 311 16.42 3.85 5.58
CA GLY A 311 16.53 4.58 6.85
C GLY A 311 15.54 5.74 6.99
N GLU A 312 14.50 5.81 6.14
CA GLU A 312 13.49 6.87 6.11
C GLU A 312 12.46 6.75 7.26
N THR A 313 12.93 6.53 8.49
CA THR A 313 12.09 6.19 9.64
C THR A 313 11.19 7.34 10.09
N GLU A 314 11.69 8.58 10.00
CA GLU A 314 10.97 9.79 10.34
C GLU A 314 9.85 10.08 9.33
N LEU A 315 10.09 9.79 8.05
CA LEU A 315 9.06 9.88 7.01
C LEU A 315 7.94 8.86 7.27
N ILE A 316 8.29 7.61 7.58
CA ILE A 316 7.31 6.57 7.93
C ILE A 316 6.50 6.97 9.16
N ALA A 317 7.17 7.44 10.22
CA ALA A 317 6.51 7.83 11.46
C ALA A 317 5.58 9.04 11.27
N SER A 318 6.00 10.05 10.52
CA SER A 318 5.18 11.24 10.25
C SER A 318 3.95 10.91 9.40
N ARG A 319 4.10 10.08 8.35
CA ARG A 319 2.95 9.58 7.56
C ARG A 319 1.96 8.83 8.43
N TYR A 320 2.46 7.92 9.28
CA TYR A 320 1.61 7.15 10.20
C TYR A 320 0.83 8.07 11.14
N GLN A 321 1.50 9.04 11.77
CA GLN A 321 0.85 10.01 12.67
C GLN A 321 -0.19 10.88 11.95
N ALA A 322 0.03 11.21 10.67
CA ALA A 322 -0.87 12.07 9.90
C ALA A 322 -2.27 11.47 9.68
N VAL A 323 -2.38 10.14 9.66
CA VAL A 323 -3.62 9.40 9.35
C VAL A 323 -4.23 8.66 10.54
N LEU A 324 -3.79 9.01 11.76
CA LEU A 324 -4.31 8.41 12.98
C LEU A 324 -5.81 8.67 13.16
N TYR A 325 -6.52 7.64 13.59
CA TYR A 325 -7.89 7.73 14.08
C TYR A 325 -7.89 8.57 15.36
N ARG A 326 -8.78 9.57 15.42
CA ARG A 326 -8.87 10.52 16.53
C ARG A 326 -7.58 11.31 16.79
N LYS A 327 -6.82 11.58 15.73
CA LYS A 327 -5.62 12.42 15.77
C LYS A 327 -5.89 13.81 16.39
N GLU A 328 -6.98 14.44 15.97
CA GLU A 328 -7.32 15.81 16.36
C GLU A 328 -8.41 15.82 17.45
N GLY A 329 -8.24 16.71 18.43
CA GLY A 329 -9.21 16.94 19.51
C GLY A 329 -9.11 16.00 20.70
N PHE A 330 -9.95 16.24 21.71
CA PHE A 330 -10.06 15.41 22.90
C PHE A 330 -11.13 14.32 22.72
N HIS A 331 -10.76 13.08 23.02
CA HIS A 331 -11.61 11.90 22.89
C HIS A 331 -11.59 11.06 24.16
N ALA A 332 -12.60 10.20 24.33
CA ALA A 332 -12.70 9.31 25.48
C ALA A 332 -11.75 8.11 25.35
N TYR A 333 -11.01 7.84 26.42
CA TYR A 333 -10.12 6.71 26.59
C TYR A 333 -10.37 6.07 27.96
N LYS A 334 -9.99 4.80 28.09
CA LYS A 334 -10.03 4.09 29.37
C LYS A 334 -8.76 3.30 29.58
N ASP A 335 -8.13 3.52 30.72
CA ASP A 335 -6.99 2.77 31.24
C ASP A 335 -7.38 2.03 32.53
N LYS A 336 -6.38 1.55 33.27
CA LYS A 336 -6.58 0.85 34.57
C LYS A 336 -7.20 1.72 35.67
N ASP A 337 -7.08 3.05 35.59
CA ASP A 337 -7.51 4.00 36.61
C ASP A 337 -8.91 4.57 36.29
N GLY A 338 -9.42 4.34 35.08
CA GLY A 338 -10.79 4.66 34.68
C GLY A 338 -10.88 5.35 33.32
N SER A 339 -12.05 5.91 33.03
CA SER A 339 -12.29 6.68 31.81
C SER A 339 -11.80 8.12 31.96
N PHE A 340 -11.22 8.68 30.91
CA PHE A 340 -10.73 10.05 30.85
C PHE A 340 -10.80 10.59 29.41
N ARG A 341 -10.69 11.92 29.27
CA ARG A 341 -10.59 12.57 27.96
C ARG A 341 -9.16 13.02 27.70
N ALA A 342 -8.64 12.72 26.53
CA ALA A 342 -7.29 13.10 26.12
C ALA A 342 -7.19 13.35 24.62
N ARG A 343 -6.11 14.01 24.20
CA ARG A 343 -5.71 14.13 22.79
C ARG A 343 -4.44 13.32 22.53
N ILE A 344 -4.26 12.86 21.29
CA ILE A 344 -3.01 12.20 20.87
C ILE A 344 -1.94 13.27 20.65
N CYS A 345 -0.83 13.16 21.37
CA CYS A 345 0.33 14.05 21.21
C CYS A 345 1.41 13.48 20.31
N GLY A 346 1.48 12.15 20.20
CA GLY A 346 2.49 11.49 19.39
C GLY A 346 2.60 10.01 19.73
N ILE A 347 3.54 9.37 19.06
CA ILE A 347 3.92 7.98 19.30
C ILE A 347 5.44 7.94 19.41
N GLU A 348 5.94 7.36 20.49
CA GLU A 348 7.37 7.18 20.71
C GLU A 348 7.96 6.15 19.72
N PRO A 349 9.28 6.15 19.45
CA PRO A 349 9.92 5.16 18.58
C PRO A 349 9.69 3.70 19.02
N SER A 350 9.44 3.47 20.32
CA SER A 350 9.07 2.17 20.89
C SER A 350 7.67 1.69 20.46
N GLY A 351 6.85 2.59 19.93
CA GLY A 351 5.44 2.39 19.63
C GLY A 351 4.49 2.85 20.74
N ALA A 352 4.98 3.40 21.86
CA ALA A 352 4.13 3.87 22.95
C ALA A 352 3.28 5.08 22.53
N LEU A 353 1.97 5.04 22.83
CA LEU A 353 1.05 6.13 22.55
C LEU A 353 1.16 7.20 23.64
N ILE A 354 1.42 8.45 23.25
CA ILE A 354 1.45 9.59 24.15
C ILE A 354 0.13 10.33 24.07
N LEU A 355 -0.60 10.35 25.19
CA LEU A 355 -1.84 11.08 25.38
C LEU A 355 -1.61 12.27 26.31
N GLU A 356 -2.35 13.35 26.11
CA GLU A 356 -2.40 14.48 27.05
C GLU A 356 -3.86 14.72 27.44
N ASP A 357 -4.15 14.66 28.74
CA ASP A 357 -5.49 14.88 29.26
C ASP A 357 -5.85 16.38 29.34
N GLU A 358 -7.11 16.69 29.63
CA GLU A 358 -7.62 18.07 29.68
C GLU A 358 -6.92 18.96 30.74
N SER A 359 -6.18 18.37 31.69
CA SER A 359 -5.35 19.10 32.65
C SER A 359 -3.94 19.41 32.16
N GLY A 360 -3.57 18.93 30.96
CA GLY A 360 -2.23 19.03 30.40
C GLY A 360 -1.28 17.94 30.88
N LYS A 361 -1.75 16.93 31.63
CA LYS A 361 -0.92 15.81 32.07
C LYS A 361 -0.69 14.84 30.92
N ARG A 362 0.58 14.60 30.60
CA ARG A 362 1.00 13.56 29.64
C ARG A 362 0.96 12.17 30.27
N ARG A 363 0.51 11.21 29.48
CA ARG A 363 0.36 9.80 29.83
C ARG A 363 0.91 8.95 28.68
N GLU A 364 1.71 7.96 29.01
CA GLU A 364 2.32 7.04 28.04
C GLU A 364 1.69 5.67 28.20
N TYR A 365 1.34 5.04 27.08
CA TYR A 365 0.70 3.73 27.06
C TYR A 365 1.37 2.80 26.05
N MET A 366 1.81 1.64 26.52
CA MET A 366 2.19 0.51 25.69
C MET A 366 0.96 -0.24 25.18
N PHE A 367 1.17 -1.19 24.26
CA PHE A 367 0.08 -1.88 23.56
C PHE A 367 -0.97 -2.49 24.51
N LYS A 368 -2.24 -2.16 24.27
CA LYS A 368 -3.43 -2.55 25.05
C LYS A 368 -3.47 -2.06 26.51
N GLU A 369 -2.62 -1.12 26.92
CA GLU A 369 -2.74 -0.48 28.26
C GLU A 369 -3.83 0.60 28.30
N VAL A 370 -4.27 1.05 27.12
CA VAL A 370 -5.39 1.99 26.96
C VAL A 370 -6.34 1.50 25.87
N SER A 371 -7.61 1.79 26.06
CA SER A 371 -8.70 1.52 25.12
C SER A 371 -9.34 2.83 24.66
N PHE A 372 -9.80 2.86 23.42
CA PHE A 372 -10.54 3.99 22.86
C PHE A 372 -12.04 3.74 23.10
N GLU A 373 -12.69 4.60 23.87
CA GLU A 373 -14.14 4.49 24.13
C GLU A 373 -14.94 5.18 23.03
N LEU A 374 -15.99 4.54 22.55
CA LEU A 374 -16.82 5.04 21.45
C LEU A 374 -17.81 6.10 21.92
#